data_AF-A0A8X6I2T2-F1
#
_entry.id   AF-A0A8X6I2T2-F1
#
_cell.length_a   1.000
_cell.length_b   1.000
_cell.length_c   1.000
_cell.angle_alpha   90.00
_cell.angle_beta   90.00
_cell.angle_gamma   90.00
#
_symmetry.space_group_name_H-M   'P 1'
#
loop_
_entity.id
_entity.type
_entity.pdbx_description
1 polymer ?
#
loop_
_entity_poly.entity_id
_entity_poly.type
_entity_poly.pdbx_seq_one_letter_code
_entity_poly.pdbx_strand_id
1 'polypeptide(L)'
;MAIDYPAYGQLRVSNELKKEGILISPGGVRSIWLRNDLNNIKKRLKALEAKMAQDGLVLTESQLAALEKRRNEQEACGEIDTEHPGYLGCQDPYYVGNFKGIGKVYTQVFIDSYSRVAHAKLYTEKTADRTHAGTP
;
A
#
# COMPACT_ATOMS: atom_id res chain seq x y z
N MET A 1 18.07 -17.50 0.21
CA MET A 1 17.87 -16.93 1.57
C MET A 1 17.12 -15.60 1.62
N ALA A 2 17.41 -14.60 0.78
CA ALA A 2 16.76 -13.28 0.88
C ALA A 2 15.25 -13.28 0.55
N ILE A 3 14.82 -14.13 -0.38
CA ILE A 3 13.42 -14.28 -0.80
C ILE A 3 12.73 -15.39 -0.01
N ASP A 4 13.47 -16.44 0.34
CA ASP A 4 12.94 -17.59 1.10
C ASP A 4 12.64 -17.19 2.56
N TYR A 5 13.50 -16.38 3.16
CA TYR A 5 13.37 -15.90 4.54
C TYR A 5 13.52 -14.36 4.60
N PRO A 6 12.57 -13.59 4.06
CA PRO A 6 12.69 -12.14 3.90
C PRO A 6 12.76 -11.38 5.24
N ALA A 7 12.20 -11.98 6.29
CA ALA A 7 12.22 -11.45 7.65
C ALA A 7 13.57 -11.62 8.36
N TYR A 8 14.49 -12.45 7.86
CA TYR A 8 15.77 -12.66 8.54
C TYR A 8 16.67 -11.43 8.40
N GLY A 9 17.32 -11.06 9.50
CA GLY A 9 18.38 -10.06 9.52
C GLY A 9 19.71 -10.63 9.01
N GLN A 10 20.62 -9.73 8.61
CA GLN A 10 21.95 -10.09 8.09
C GLN A 10 22.76 -11.02 9.00
N LEU A 11 22.61 -10.88 10.32
CA LEU A 11 23.28 -11.73 11.31
C LEU A 11 22.71 -13.15 11.32
N ARG A 12 21.37 -13.27 11.30
CA ARG A 12 20.70 -14.57 11.26
C ARG A 12 21.03 -15.32 9.97
N VAL A 13 21.00 -14.64 8.82
CA VAL A 13 21.37 -15.24 7.53
C VAL A 13 22.83 -15.69 7.53
N SER A 14 23.75 -14.88 8.07
CA SER A 14 25.16 -15.27 8.22
C SER A 14 25.30 -16.54 9.09
N ASN A 15 24.54 -16.65 10.18
CA ASN A 15 24.56 -17.83 11.04
C ASN A 15 23.97 -19.08 10.37
N GLU A 16 22.86 -18.96 9.64
CA GLU A 16 22.27 -20.12 8.93
C GLU A 16 23.20 -20.59 7.80
N LEU A 17 23.76 -19.67 7.01
CA LEU A 17 24.75 -20.00 5.99
C LEU A 17 26.00 -20.68 6.59
N LYS A 18 26.42 -20.24 7.78
CA LYS A 18 27.53 -20.89 8.49
C LYS A 18 27.22 -22.35 8.87
N LYS A 19 25.97 -22.67 9.24
CA LYS A 19 25.55 -24.07 9.49
C LYS A 19 25.57 -24.92 8.22
N GLU A 20 25.30 -24.29 7.07
CA GLU A 20 25.40 -24.92 5.74
C GLU A 20 26.85 -24.98 5.22
N GLY A 21 27.84 -24.54 6.01
CA GLY A 21 29.26 -24.56 5.63
C GLY A 21 29.73 -23.32 4.84
N ILE A 22 28.84 -22.34 4.61
CA ILE A 22 29.16 -21.11 3.89
C ILE A 22 29.57 -20.02 4.89
N LEU A 23 30.87 -19.71 4.92
CA LEU A 23 31.43 -18.66 5.77
C LEU A 23 31.26 -17.29 5.11
N ILE A 24 30.26 -16.53 5.56
CA ILE A 24 30.06 -15.13 5.17
C ILE A 24 29.76 -14.28 6.41
N SER A 25 30.36 -13.08 6.49
CA SER A 25 30.07 -12.15 7.58
C SER A 25 28.70 -11.47 7.40
N PRO A 26 28.07 -10.97 8.47
CA PRO A 26 26.82 -10.20 8.36
C PRO A 26 26.96 -8.98 7.44
N GLY A 27 28.11 -8.32 7.44
CA GLY A 27 28.41 -7.22 6.51
C GLY A 27 28.51 -7.68 5.06
N GLY A 28 29.06 -8.88 4.82
CA GLY A 28 29.08 -9.52 3.51
C GLY A 28 27.67 -9.80 2.99
N VAL A 29 26.80 -10.36 3.83
CA VAL A 29 25.37 -10.58 3.50
C VAL A 29 24.71 -9.25 3.09
N ARG A 30 24.91 -8.18 3.87
CA ARG A 30 24.37 -6.85 3.54
C ARG A 30 24.89 -6.33 2.21
N SER A 31 26.17 -6.51 1.93
CA SER A 31 26.80 -6.05 0.69
C SER A 31 26.21 -6.76 -0.52
N ILE A 32 25.94 -8.06 -0.42
CA ILE A 32 25.25 -8.83 -1.46
C ILE A 32 23.82 -8.31 -1.63
N TRP A 33 23.09 -8.09 -0.54
CA TRP A 33 21.74 -7.54 -0.61
C TRP A 33 21.71 -6.16 -1.26
N LEU A 34 22.65 -5.27 -0.95
CA LEU A 34 22.74 -3.96 -1.59
C LEU A 34 22.93 -4.04 -3.10
N ARG A 35 23.81 -4.95 -3.56
CA ARG A 35 24.07 -5.15 -4.99
C ARG A 35 22.88 -5.71 -5.77
N ASN A 36 21.94 -6.37 -5.07
CA ASN A 36 20.76 -6.98 -5.66
C ASN A 36 19.47 -6.22 -5.34
N ASP A 37 19.56 -5.01 -4.76
CA ASP A 37 18.42 -4.21 -4.32
C ASP A 37 17.50 -4.91 -3.29
N LEU A 38 18.07 -5.71 -2.39
CA LEU A 38 17.38 -6.49 -1.34
C LEU A 38 17.74 -6.04 0.08
N ASN A 39 18.23 -4.81 0.22
CA ASN A 39 18.86 -4.31 1.44
C ASN A 39 17.90 -4.05 2.62
N ASN A 40 16.60 -3.96 2.36
CA ASN A 40 15.58 -3.82 3.40
C ASN A 40 14.45 -4.84 3.22
N ILE A 41 13.67 -5.04 4.28
CA ILE A 41 12.57 -6.02 4.28
C ILE A 41 11.47 -5.68 3.26
N LYS A 42 11.17 -4.39 3.06
CA LYS A 42 10.15 -3.95 2.08
C LYS A 42 10.49 -4.42 0.67
N LYS A 43 11.75 -4.25 0.24
CA LYS A 43 12.26 -4.70 -1.05
C LYS A 43 12.32 -6.22 -1.17
N ARG A 44 12.71 -6.92 -0.08
CA ARG A 44 12.69 -8.39 -0.06
C ARG A 44 11.28 -8.95 -0.20
N LEU A 45 10.29 -8.37 0.47
CA LEU A 45 8.88 -8.75 0.33
C LEU A 45 8.34 -8.43 -1.07
N LYS A 46 8.72 -7.29 -1.65
CA LYS A 46 8.36 -6.97 -3.04
C LYS A 46 8.95 -7.95 -4.05
N ALA A 47 10.21 -8.36 -3.85
CA ALA A 47 10.84 -9.38 -4.68
C ALA A 47 10.17 -10.75 -4.51
N LEU A 48 9.69 -11.08 -3.30
CA LEU A 48 8.90 -12.28 -3.05
C LEU A 48 7.55 -12.25 -3.79
N GLU A 49 6.82 -11.13 -3.72
CA GLU A 49 5.55 -10.95 -4.46
C GLU A 49 5.75 -11.07 -5.97
N ALA A 50 6.81 -10.43 -6.52
CA ALA A 50 7.13 -10.52 -7.94
C ALA A 50 7.46 -11.96 -8.37
N LYS A 51 8.22 -12.69 -7.55
CA LYS A 51 8.54 -14.10 -7.82
C LYS A 51 7.29 -14.99 -7.74
N MET A 52 6.40 -14.74 -6.78
CA MET A 52 5.11 -15.45 -6.67
C MET A 52 4.26 -15.25 -7.93
N ALA A 53 4.19 -14.03 -8.46
CA ALA A 53 3.43 -13.71 -9.66
C ALA A 53 4.02 -14.34 -10.94
N GLN A 54 5.35 -14.49 -11.02
CA GLN A 54 6.02 -15.09 -12.17
C GLN A 54 5.96 -16.62 -12.17
N ASP A 55 6.25 -17.23 -11.02
CA ASP A 55 6.43 -18.68 -10.93
C ASP A 55 5.15 -19.44 -10.49
N GLY A 56 4.08 -18.72 -10.12
CA GLY A 56 2.85 -19.33 -9.59
C GLY A 56 3.10 -20.10 -8.29
N LEU A 57 4.09 -19.68 -7.52
CA LEU A 57 4.68 -20.44 -6.42
C LEU A 57 3.77 -20.44 -5.18
N VAL A 58 3.60 -21.59 -4.54
CA VAL A 58 2.92 -21.70 -3.24
C VAL A 58 3.85 -21.14 -2.16
N LEU A 59 3.38 -20.13 -1.43
CA LEU A 59 4.12 -19.52 -0.33
C LEU A 59 4.28 -20.48 0.85
N THR A 60 5.44 -20.43 1.49
CA THR A 60 5.64 -21.09 2.80
C THR A 60 4.95 -20.31 3.92
N GLU A 61 4.61 -20.97 5.03
CA GLU A 61 3.99 -20.32 6.20
C GLU A 61 4.80 -19.12 6.70
N SER A 62 6.13 -19.23 6.73
CA SER A 62 7.01 -18.14 7.16
C SER A 62 6.99 -16.92 6.24
N GLN A 63 6.77 -17.14 4.94
CA GLN A 63 6.64 -16.08 3.95
C GLN A 63 5.27 -15.40 4.04
N LEU A 64 4.21 -16.20 4.22
CA LEU A 64 2.85 -15.70 4.43
C LEU A 64 2.77 -14.85 5.69
N ALA A 65 3.31 -15.33 6.81
CA ALA A 65 3.36 -14.57 8.07
C ALA A 65 4.14 -13.25 7.93
N ALA A 66 5.18 -13.21 7.10
CA ALA A 66 5.94 -11.99 6.85
C ALA A 66 5.16 -10.98 6.00
N LEU A 67 4.35 -11.43 5.03
CA LEU A 67 3.47 -10.58 4.22
C LEU A 67 2.30 -10.05 5.06
N GLU A 68 1.65 -10.90 5.85
CA GLU A 68 0.56 -10.51 6.75
C GLU A 68 1.01 -9.48 7.78
N LYS A 69 2.19 -9.68 8.39
CA LYS A 69 2.74 -8.71 9.34
C LYS A 69 2.94 -7.33 8.69
N ARG A 70 3.49 -7.29 7.49
CA ARG A 70 3.69 -6.05 6.72
C ARG A 70 2.36 -5.39 6.34
N ARG A 71 1.34 -6.17 6.00
CA ARG A 71 -0.02 -5.68 5.75
C ARG A 71 -0.61 -5.03 7.01
N ASN A 72 -0.55 -5.72 8.15
CA ASN A 72 -1.07 -5.21 9.41
C ASN A 72 -0.35 -3.93 9.86
N GLU A 73 0.97 -3.84 9.66
CA GLU A 73 1.73 -2.62 9.93
C GLU A 73 1.30 -1.44 9.06
N GLN A 74 0.98 -1.67 7.77
CA GLN A 74 0.49 -0.62 6.86
C GLN A 74 -0.93 -0.18 7.21
N GLU A 75 -1.83 -1.13 7.48
CA GLU A 75 -3.19 -0.85 7.94
C GLU A 75 -3.18 -0.04 9.25
N ALA A 76 -2.29 -0.38 10.19
CA ALA A 76 -2.13 0.38 11.44
C ALA A 76 -1.61 1.81 11.24
N CYS A 77 -0.83 2.05 10.18
CA CYS A 77 -0.36 3.40 9.81
C CYS A 77 -1.40 4.19 8.98
N GLY A 78 -2.55 3.60 8.63
CA GLY A 78 -3.55 4.22 7.77
C GLY A 78 -3.08 4.41 6.32
N GLU A 79 -2.02 3.70 5.91
CA GLU A 79 -1.55 3.70 4.53
C GLU A 79 -2.48 2.76 3.74
N ILE A 80 -3.34 3.35 2.92
CA ILE A 80 -4.25 2.59 2.06
C ILE A 80 -3.63 2.51 0.67
N ASP A 81 -3.26 1.30 0.26
CA ASP A 81 -2.85 1.03 -1.12
C ASP A 81 -4.08 1.04 -2.03
N THR A 82 -3.91 1.67 -3.19
CA THR A 82 -4.90 1.70 -4.27
C THR A 82 -4.26 1.14 -5.52
N GLU A 83 -4.95 0.22 -6.19
CA GLU A 83 -4.33 -0.55 -7.27
C GLU A 83 -4.63 0.03 -8.66
N HIS A 84 -5.77 0.71 -8.82
CA HIS A 84 -6.22 1.31 -10.08
C HIS A 84 -7.25 2.44 -9.82
N PRO A 85 -7.55 3.30 -10.82
CA PRO A 85 -8.64 4.27 -10.71
C PRO A 85 -9.98 3.59 -10.37
N GLY A 86 -10.78 4.23 -9.53
CA GLY A 86 -12.07 3.73 -9.04
C GLY A 86 -11.99 2.74 -7.87
N TYR A 87 -10.78 2.37 -7.42
CA TYR A 87 -10.61 1.41 -6.32
C TYR A 87 -11.10 1.95 -4.97
N LEU A 88 -10.74 3.20 -4.66
CA LEU A 88 -11.15 3.90 -3.45
C LEU A 88 -11.29 5.39 -3.76
N GLY A 89 -12.31 6.01 -3.16
CA GLY A 89 -12.52 7.44 -3.24
C GLY A 89 -12.81 8.03 -1.88
N CYS A 90 -12.26 9.22 -1.63
CA CYS A 90 -12.54 10.03 -0.47
C CYS A 90 -13.67 10.99 -0.82
N GLN A 91 -14.71 11.07 0.01
CA GLN A 91 -15.84 11.95 -0.23
C GLN A 91 -16.12 12.84 0.98
N ASP A 92 -16.04 14.15 0.77
CA ASP A 92 -16.17 15.13 1.84
C ASP A 92 -17.14 16.27 1.45
N PRO A 93 -18.19 16.52 2.28
CA PRO A 93 -18.99 17.73 2.18
C PRO A 93 -18.34 18.90 2.94
N TYR A 94 -18.34 20.09 2.34
CA TYR A 94 -17.80 21.31 2.95
C TYR A 94 -18.75 22.51 2.75
N TYR A 95 -18.89 23.35 3.77
CA TYR A 95 -19.66 24.59 3.67
C TYR A 95 -18.81 25.70 3.05
N VAL A 96 -19.22 26.19 1.89
CA VAL A 96 -18.46 27.18 1.12
C VAL A 96 -18.70 28.60 1.66
N GLY A 97 -19.96 28.95 1.96
CA GLY A 97 -20.30 30.29 2.42
C GLY A 97 -21.75 30.69 2.16
N ASN A 98 -22.10 31.93 2.49
CA ASN A 98 -23.39 32.53 2.18
C ASN A 98 -23.19 33.66 1.16
N PHE A 99 -23.82 33.53 0.00
CA PHE A 99 -23.70 34.46 -1.11
C PHE A 99 -24.99 35.25 -1.27
N LYS A 100 -24.87 36.57 -1.36
CA LYS A 100 -26.02 37.48 -1.53
C LYS A 100 -26.81 37.10 -2.79
N GLY A 101 -28.11 36.87 -2.63
CA GLY A 101 -29.03 36.47 -3.72
C GLY A 101 -29.10 34.96 -4.00
N ILE A 102 -28.20 34.15 -3.42
CA ILE A 102 -28.17 32.69 -3.58
C ILE A 102 -28.45 31.99 -2.24
N GLY A 103 -27.95 32.54 -1.14
CA GLY A 103 -28.03 31.94 0.19
C GLY A 103 -26.82 31.06 0.51
N LYS A 104 -27.01 30.05 1.35
CA LYS A 104 -25.94 29.13 1.78
C LYS A 104 -25.54 28.21 0.63
N VAL A 105 -24.24 28.00 0.46
CA VAL A 105 -23.68 27.10 -0.54
C VAL A 105 -22.78 26.08 0.13
N TYR A 106 -22.97 24.84 -0.26
CA TYR A 106 -22.20 23.67 0.16
C TYR A 106 -21.53 23.06 -1.06
N THR A 107 -20.38 22.42 -0.88
CA THR A 107 -19.72 21.62 -1.90
C THR A 107 -19.64 20.18 -1.41
N GLN A 108 -19.74 19.24 -2.34
CA GLN A 108 -19.39 17.85 -2.14
C GLN A 108 -18.24 17.54 -3.08
N VAL A 109 -17.11 17.13 -2.51
CA VAL A 109 -15.93 16.74 -3.27
C VAL A 109 -15.77 15.24 -3.19
N PHE A 110 -15.58 14.60 -4.33
CA PHE A 110 -15.12 13.22 -4.45
C PHE A 110 -13.72 13.24 -5.05
N ILE A 111 -12.78 12.57 -4.39
CA ILE A 111 -11.39 12.43 -4.86
C ILE A 111 -11.08 10.95 -4.99
N ASP A 112 -10.69 10.53 -6.18
CA ASP A 112 -10.18 9.19 -6.41
C ASP A 112 -8.75 9.10 -5.85
N SER A 113 -8.50 8.19 -4.89
CA SER A 113 -7.23 8.16 -4.17
C SER A 113 -6.07 7.59 -4.99
N TYR A 114 -6.34 6.91 -6.11
CA TYR A 114 -5.33 6.43 -7.04
C TYR A 114 -4.91 7.52 -8.04
N SER A 115 -5.86 7.95 -8.88
CA SER A 115 -5.65 8.89 -9.99
C SER A 115 -5.49 10.33 -9.52
N ARG A 116 -5.88 10.63 -8.27
CA ARG A 116 -5.92 11.98 -7.68
C ARG A 116 -6.83 12.95 -8.44
N VAL A 117 -7.77 12.42 -9.23
CA VAL A 117 -8.79 13.20 -9.92
C VAL A 117 -9.88 13.57 -8.93
N ALA A 118 -10.24 14.85 -8.89
CA ALA A 118 -11.28 15.38 -8.03
C ALA A 118 -12.49 15.86 -8.84
N HIS A 119 -13.68 15.52 -8.37
CA HIS A 119 -14.95 16.03 -8.86
C HIS A 119 -15.64 16.80 -7.72
N ALA A 120 -16.12 18.01 -8.01
CA ALA A 120 -16.81 18.85 -7.03
C ALA A 120 -18.18 19.26 -7.56
N LYS A 121 -19.20 19.18 -6.70
CA LYS A 121 -20.55 19.65 -7.02
C LYS A 121 -21.05 20.58 -5.92
N LEU A 122 -21.60 21.72 -6.33
CA LEU A 122 -22.17 22.74 -5.44
C LEU A 122 -23.67 22.53 -5.24
N TYR A 123 -24.14 22.80 -4.03
CA TYR A 123 -25.52 22.69 -3.61
C TYR A 123 -25.92 23.93 -2.80
N THR A 124 -27.16 24.38 -2.97
CA THR A 124 -27.75 25.46 -2.14
C THR A 124 -28.39 24.94 -0.86
N GLU A 125 -28.44 23.61 -0.70
CA GLU A 125 -28.96 22.92 0.47
C GLU A 125 -27.92 21.96 1.04
N LYS A 126 -28.02 21.68 2.36
CA LYS A 126 -27.10 20.78 3.05
C LYS A 126 -27.37 19.31 2.73
N THR A 127 -28.57 18.99 2.23
CA THR A 127 -29.02 17.63 1.94
C THR A 127 -28.98 17.43 0.43
N ALA A 128 -28.43 16.31 -0.04
CA ALA A 128 -28.48 15.96 -1.46
C ALA A 128 -29.89 15.51 -1.83
N ASP A 129 -30.55 16.21 -2.76
CA ASP A 129 -31.82 15.75 -3.32
C ASP A 129 -31.62 14.44 -4.11
N ARG A 130 -32.42 13.42 -3.78
CA ARG A 130 -32.43 12.08 -4.42
C ARG A 130 -32.98 12.07 -5.85
N THR A 131 -33.08 13.20 -6.55
CA THR A 131 -33.92 13.31 -7.75
C THR A 131 -33.22 13.12 -9.09
N HIS A 132 -31.90 12.91 -9.13
CA HIS A 132 -31.22 12.54 -10.38
C HIS A 132 -30.18 11.43 -10.17
N ALA A 133 -30.65 10.25 -9.74
CA ALA A 133 -29.96 9.01 -10.08
C ALA A 133 -30.13 8.80 -11.58
N GLY A 134 -29.17 9.31 -12.37
CA GLY A 134 -29.02 8.93 -13.77
C GLY A 134 -28.89 7.42 -13.83
N THR A 135 -29.82 6.79 -14.54
CA THR A 135 -29.69 5.42 -15.02
C THR A 135 -28.45 5.32 -15.94
N PRO A 136 -27.83 4.14 -16.02
CA PRO A 136 -26.51 3.94 -16.66
C PRO A 136 -26.48 4.36 -18.14
#